data_AF-A0AA85J5M2-F1
#
_entry.id   AF-A0AA85J5M2-F1
#
_cell.length_a   1.000
_cell.length_b   1.000
_cell.length_c   1.000
_cell.angle_alpha   90.00
_cell.angle_beta   90.00
_cell.angle_gamma   90.00
#
_symmetry.space_group_name_H-M   'P 1'
#
loop_
_entity.id
_entity.type
_entity.pdbx_description
1 polymer ?
#
loop_
_entity_poly.entity_id
_entity_poly.type
_entity_poly.pdbx_seq_one_letter_code
_entity_poly.pdbx_strand_id
1 'polypeptide(L)'
;MPPKKNSKSDTAIVRSMTEMIKDYEHRVERYETTVCNSIRKCFKKALEEDRPVTRFLVDPQDRRIVEYWDDDRLIEALKEDTDEGVTIKKKKVRSKPVKEDKPLVKLLPLIESIRARRYTLIQELFVWDCHVENDDMVALSGLLIKGCYAITRLELIDCFLDAKSIGTLVANTAVSKSLRELCLDFNEIGESGCRVMCNGLAKSRFLVHLSLCFCGLTKQCGLWLGNLVAETAIRELILDGNYLEAEGTIALLSRLSDAADKEGFERAEEIRKKQLAVEEAKKRKSLPSDKWKSCALQYLMETIGSSGRTLRQLCS
;
A
#
# COMPACT_ATOMS: atom_id res chain seq x y z
N MET A 1 18.76 -0.19 50.52
CA MET A 1 18.07 -1.13 49.61
C MET A 1 17.76 -0.38 48.33
N PRO A 2 18.20 -0.84 47.14
CA PRO A 2 17.72 -0.25 45.90
C PRO A 2 16.22 -0.58 45.75
N PRO A 3 15.42 0.30 45.13
CA PRO A 3 13.98 0.08 44.98
C PRO A 3 13.75 -1.16 44.11
N LYS A 4 12.87 -2.04 44.58
CA LYS A 4 12.41 -3.22 43.83
C LYS A 4 11.93 -2.77 42.45
N LYS A 5 12.47 -3.40 41.39
CA LYS A 5 11.98 -3.23 40.01
C LYS A 5 10.46 -3.45 40.01
N ASN A 6 9.73 -2.42 39.59
CA ASN A 6 8.28 -2.39 39.48
C ASN A 6 7.73 -3.65 38.82
N SER A 7 6.70 -4.23 39.43
CA SER A 7 5.78 -5.17 38.78
C SER A 7 5.33 -4.55 37.46
N LYS A 8 5.65 -5.20 36.32
CA LYS A 8 5.13 -4.77 35.02
C LYS A 8 3.61 -4.70 35.12
N SER A 9 3.05 -3.51 34.96
CA SER A 9 1.61 -3.33 34.78
C SER A 9 1.21 -4.12 33.54
N ASP A 10 0.40 -5.16 33.74
CA ASP A 10 -0.05 -6.05 32.66
C ASP A 10 -1.16 -5.33 31.89
N THR A 11 -0.78 -4.42 31.00
CA THR A 11 -1.73 -3.70 30.15
C THR A 11 -2.35 -4.68 29.15
N ALA A 12 -3.61 -4.47 28.78
CA ALA A 12 -4.28 -5.30 27.77
C ALA A 12 -3.50 -5.35 26.44
N ILE A 13 -2.75 -4.28 26.14
CA ILE A 13 -1.89 -4.16 24.96
C ILE A 13 -0.68 -5.10 25.09
N VAL A 14 0.03 -5.09 26.22
CA VAL A 14 1.16 -6.01 26.49
C VAL A 14 0.73 -7.47 26.40
N ARG A 15 -0.45 -7.79 26.94
CA ARG A 15 -1.01 -9.15 26.82
C ARG A 15 -1.29 -9.52 25.37
N SER A 16 -1.96 -8.65 24.61
CA SER A 16 -2.25 -8.88 23.19
C SER A 16 -0.97 -9.08 22.37
N MET A 17 0.06 -8.26 22.57
CA MET A 17 1.35 -8.38 21.90
C MET A 17 2.08 -9.67 22.27
N THR A 18 2.05 -10.05 23.56
CA THR A 18 2.69 -11.28 24.05
C THR A 18 1.99 -12.53 23.50
N GLU A 19 0.66 -12.53 23.42
CA GLU A 19 -0.10 -13.62 22.80
C GLU A 19 0.14 -13.68 21.29
N MET A 20 0.27 -12.53 20.61
CA MET A 20 0.55 -12.44 19.19
C MET A 20 1.92 -13.03 18.84
N ILE A 21 3.00 -12.63 19.53
CA ILE A 21 4.33 -13.15 19.23
C ILE A 21 4.45 -14.64 19.54
N LYS A 22 3.79 -15.14 20.60
CA LYS A 22 3.74 -16.58 20.89
C LYS A 22 3.02 -17.37 19.79
N ASP A 23 1.90 -16.83 19.28
CA ASP A 23 1.17 -17.46 18.17
C ASP A 23 2.00 -17.47 16.89
N TYR A 24 2.71 -16.38 16.60
CA TYR A 24 3.63 -16.30 15.47
C TYR A 24 4.76 -17.34 15.58
N GLU A 25 5.45 -17.41 16.71
CA GLU A 25 6.53 -18.39 16.93
C GLU A 25 6.03 -19.83 16.83
N HIS A 26 4.84 -20.13 17.38
CA HIS A 26 4.22 -21.45 17.24
C HIS A 26 3.86 -21.79 15.79
N ARG A 27 3.38 -20.81 15.00
CA ARG A 27 3.12 -21.04 13.57
C ARG A 27 4.42 -21.21 12.80
N VAL A 28 5.47 -20.47 13.11
CA VAL A 28 6.78 -20.61 12.46
C VAL A 28 7.30 -22.05 12.59
N GLU A 29 7.15 -22.67 13.77
CA GLU A 29 7.47 -24.09 13.97
C GLU A 29 6.59 -25.00 13.10
N ARG A 30 5.29 -24.74 13.03
CA ARG A 30 4.34 -25.51 12.21
C ARG A 30 4.62 -25.42 10.70
N TYR A 31 5.09 -24.28 10.22
CA TYR A 31 5.42 -24.05 8.81
C TYR A 31 6.87 -24.41 8.46
N GLU A 32 7.62 -24.99 9.40
CA GLU A 32 9.02 -25.40 9.24
C GLU A 32 9.89 -24.25 8.69
N THR A 33 9.67 -23.04 9.18
CA THR A 33 10.36 -21.82 8.75
C THR A 33 11.15 -21.20 9.89
N THR A 34 11.93 -20.15 9.60
CA THR A 34 12.69 -19.40 10.60
C THR A 34 11.89 -18.23 11.16
N VAL A 35 12.11 -17.94 12.45
CA VAL A 35 11.56 -16.74 13.09
C VAL A 35 12.33 -15.54 12.57
N CYS A 36 11.62 -14.57 11.98
CA CYS A 36 12.23 -13.33 11.53
C CYS A 36 12.71 -12.52 12.75
N ASN A 37 14.02 -12.27 12.81
CA ASN A 37 14.63 -11.53 13.92
C ASN A 37 14.12 -10.09 14.01
N SER A 38 13.82 -9.46 12.87
CA SER A 38 13.31 -8.09 12.79
C SER A 38 11.97 -7.94 13.50
N ILE A 39 11.06 -8.90 13.33
CA ILE A 39 9.77 -8.96 14.04
C ILE A 39 10.01 -9.12 15.55
N ARG A 40 10.82 -10.10 15.95
CA ARG A 40 11.10 -10.37 17.37
C ARG A 40 11.71 -9.15 18.08
N LYS A 41 12.66 -8.47 17.42
CA LYS A 41 13.26 -7.22 17.93
C LYS A 41 12.21 -6.10 18.07
N CYS A 42 11.32 -5.96 17.08
CA CYS A 42 10.27 -4.95 17.08
C CYS A 42 9.31 -5.15 18.27
N PHE A 43 8.81 -6.36 18.49
CA PHE A 43 7.96 -6.68 19.64
C PHE A 43 8.66 -6.53 20.98
N LYS A 44 9.94 -6.93 21.07
CA LYS A 44 10.71 -6.76 22.31
C LYS A 44 10.81 -5.29 22.71
N LYS A 45 11.14 -4.41 21.76
CA LYS A 45 11.20 -2.96 21.98
C LYS A 45 9.84 -2.40 22.37
N ALA A 46 8.77 -2.80 21.68
CA ALA A 46 7.41 -2.37 21.98
C ALA A 46 6.93 -2.80 23.39
N LEU A 47 7.30 -4.00 23.83
CA LEU A 47 7.03 -4.51 25.18
C LEU A 47 7.83 -3.80 26.28
N GLU A 48 9.03 -3.29 25.96
CA GLU A 48 9.82 -2.46 26.88
C GLU A 48 9.24 -1.04 27.02
N GLU A 49 8.65 -0.51 25.95
CA GLU A 49 8.08 0.84 25.89
C GLU A 49 6.57 0.91 26.24
N ASP A 50 5.89 -0.23 26.44
CA ASP A 50 4.44 -0.36 26.66
C ASP A 50 3.60 0.32 25.54
N ARG A 51 4.05 0.17 24.29
CA ARG A 51 3.37 0.71 23.10
C ARG A 51 2.98 -0.42 22.16
N PRO A 52 1.83 -0.31 21.45
CA PRO A 52 1.48 -1.29 20.44
C PRO A 52 2.42 -1.21 19.24
N VAL A 53 2.77 -2.38 18.68
CA VAL A 53 3.43 -2.45 17.37
C VAL A 53 2.43 -2.05 16.29
N THR A 54 2.65 -0.93 15.62
CA THR A 54 1.83 -0.50 14.47
C THR A 54 2.53 -0.78 13.13
N ARG A 55 3.86 -0.86 13.15
CA ARG A 55 4.73 -1.15 12.01
C ARG A 55 5.38 -2.51 12.14
N PHE A 56 5.14 -3.36 11.15
CA PHE A 56 5.76 -4.68 11.05
C PHE A 56 6.82 -4.65 9.96
N LEU A 57 8.06 -4.99 10.32
CA LEU A 57 9.16 -5.17 9.38
C LEU A 57 9.55 -6.65 9.34
N VAL A 58 9.31 -7.27 8.18
CA VAL A 58 9.75 -8.61 7.84
C VAL A 58 10.96 -8.47 6.95
N ASP A 59 12.14 -8.54 7.57
CA ASP A 59 13.42 -8.53 6.87
C ASP A 59 14.24 -9.68 7.46
N PRO A 60 14.37 -10.80 6.74
CA PRO A 60 15.12 -11.97 7.20
C PRO A 60 16.59 -11.63 7.48
N GLN A 61 17.22 -10.77 6.69
CA GLN A 61 18.68 -10.51 6.69
C GLN A 61 19.54 -11.79 6.67
N ASP A 62 18.95 -12.93 6.29
CA ASP A 62 19.52 -14.27 6.45
C ASP A 62 20.32 -14.73 5.23
N ARG A 63 20.39 -13.91 4.15
CA ARG A 63 21.29 -14.19 3.03
C ARG A 63 22.72 -14.25 3.57
N ARG A 64 23.32 -15.44 3.57
CA ARG A 64 24.77 -15.58 3.79
C ARG A 64 25.46 -14.64 2.81
N ILE A 65 26.40 -13.84 3.30
CA ILE A 65 27.35 -13.16 2.41
C ILE A 65 27.98 -14.28 1.58
N VAL A 66 27.73 -14.27 0.27
CA VAL A 66 28.43 -15.16 -0.65
C VAL A 66 29.88 -14.69 -0.60
N GLU A 67 30.71 -15.39 0.18
CA GLU A 67 32.16 -15.23 0.10
C GLU A 67 32.57 -15.75 -1.27
N TYR A 68 32.70 -14.84 -2.24
CA TYR A 68 33.31 -15.15 -3.52
C TYR A 68 34.73 -15.68 -3.25
N TRP A 69 35.06 -16.80 -3.87
CA TRP A 69 36.39 -17.37 -3.74
C TRP A 69 37.34 -16.47 -4.53
N ASP A 70 38.37 -15.94 -3.86
CA ASP A 70 39.49 -15.34 -4.57
C ASP A 70 40.13 -16.42 -5.47
N ASP A 71 40.56 -16.03 -6.68
CA ASP A 71 41.09 -16.95 -7.70
C ASP A 71 42.15 -17.91 -7.15
N ASP A 72 42.99 -17.44 -6.22
CA ASP A 72 44.01 -18.26 -5.55
C ASP A 72 43.42 -19.46 -4.79
N ARG A 73 42.30 -19.28 -4.08
CA ARG A 73 41.63 -20.36 -3.34
C ARG A 73 40.97 -21.37 -4.28
N LEU A 74 40.43 -20.90 -5.41
CA LEU A 74 39.83 -21.77 -6.42
C LEU A 74 40.91 -22.62 -7.12
N ILE A 75 42.04 -21.99 -7.46
CA ILE A 75 43.21 -22.65 -8.06
C ILE A 75 43.80 -23.70 -7.10
N GLU A 76 43.87 -23.41 -5.80
CA GLU A 76 44.40 -24.36 -4.81
C GLU A 76 43.51 -25.60 -4.65
N ALA A 77 42.19 -25.42 -4.66
CA ALA A 77 41.23 -26.54 -4.58
C ALA A 77 41.23 -27.42 -5.85
N LEU A 78 41.45 -26.84 -7.03
CA LEU A 78 41.51 -27.57 -8.30
C LEU A 78 42.85 -28.31 -8.51
N LYS A 79 43.90 -27.97 -7.74
CA LYS A 79 45.21 -28.64 -7.80
C LYS A 79 45.26 -29.97 -7.04
N GLU A 80 44.27 -30.28 -6.20
CA GLU A 80 44.30 -31.51 -5.37
C GLU A 80 44.15 -32.82 -6.17
N ASP A 81 43.74 -32.76 -7.44
CA ASP A 81 43.51 -33.95 -8.28
C ASP A 81 44.65 -34.28 -9.26
N THR A 82 45.75 -33.51 -9.28
CA THR A 82 46.91 -33.85 -10.12
C THR A 82 48.20 -33.97 -9.32
N ASP A 83 48.59 -35.22 -9.20
CA ASP A 83 49.97 -35.73 -9.23
C ASP A 83 50.60 -36.16 -7.90
N GLU A 84 51.19 -37.33 -8.02
CA GLU A 84 51.76 -38.15 -6.97
C GLU A 84 52.99 -37.47 -6.34
N GLY A 85 53.10 -37.56 -5.01
CA GLY A 85 54.40 -37.62 -4.35
C GLY A 85 55.10 -36.30 -4.02
N VAL A 86 54.54 -35.44 -3.16
CA VAL A 86 55.37 -34.60 -2.26
C VAL A 86 54.72 -34.47 -0.88
N THR A 87 55.45 -34.86 0.15
CA THR A 87 55.07 -34.72 1.57
C THR A 87 55.16 -33.25 2.00
N ILE A 88 54.06 -32.50 1.83
CA ILE A 88 53.93 -31.15 2.39
C ILE A 88 52.95 -31.19 3.57
N LYS A 89 53.40 -30.64 4.70
CA LYS A 89 52.70 -30.61 5.99
C LYS A 89 51.28 -30.06 5.82
N LYS A 90 50.28 -30.93 5.88
CA LYS A 90 48.85 -30.57 5.93
C LYS A 90 48.59 -29.70 7.16
N LYS A 91 48.62 -28.38 6.99
CA LYS A 91 48.03 -27.44 7.95
C LYS A 91 46.53 -27.77 7.92
N LYS A 92 46.01 -28.42 8.97
CA LYS A 92 44.57 -28.68 9.13
C LYS A 92 43.86 -27.33 9.13
N VAL A 93 43.41 -26.88 7.96
CA VAL A 93 42.37 -25.87 7.85
C VAL A 93 41.18 -26.50 8.54
N ARG A 94 40.85 -25.99 9.73
CA ARG A 94 39.59 -26.33 10.39
C ARG A 94 38.49 -25.88 9.44
N SER A 95 37.94 -26.79 8.65
CA SER A 95 36.68 -26.56 7.98
C SER A 95 35.69 -26.22 9.09
N LYS A 96 35.23 -24.96 9.12
CA LYS A 96 34.09 -24.62 9.96
C LYS A 96 32.98 -25.57 9.53
N PRO A 97 32.27 -26.25 10.45
CA PRO A 97 31.14 -27.07 10.06
C PRO A 97 30.21 -26.19 9.23
N VAL A 98 29.90 -26.64 8.02
CA VAL A 98 28.89 -25.99 7.18
C VAL A 98 27.64 -25.99 8.03
N LYS A 99 27.26 -24.82 8.56
CA LYS A 99 26.01 -24.69 9.32
C LYS A 99 24.92 -25.20 8.39
N GLU A 100 24.06 -26.09 8.87
CA GLU A 100 22.87 -26.50 8.13
C GLU A 100 22.13 -25.23 7.69
N ASP A 101 21.72 -25.19 6.42
CA ASP A 101 20.96 -24.07 5.90
C ASP A 101 19.63 -24.01 6.63
N LYS A 102 19.44 -22.95 7.41
CA LYS A 102 18.17 -22.70 8.07
C LYS A 102 17.10 -22.49 7.00
N PRO A 103 15.86 -22.96 7.22
CA PRO A 103 14.78 -22.73 6.28
C PRO A 103 14.52 -21.23 6.10
N LEU A 104 14.18 -20.83 4.88
CA LEU A 104 13.89 -19.43 4.56
C LEU A 104 12.66 -18.95 5.34
N VAL A 105 12.67 -17.67 5.72
CA VAL A 105 11.55 -17.01 6.39
C VAL A 105 10.35 -16.97 5.44
N LYS A 106 9.17 -17.39 5.92
CA LYS A 106 7.90 -17.27 5.21
C LYS A 106 7.01 -16.18 5.80
N LEU A 107 6.19 -15.55 4.96
CA LEU A 107 5.29 -14.48 5.36
C LEU A 107 3.99 -15.01 6.00
N LEU A 108 3.44 -16.13 5.52
CA LEU A 108 2.16 -16.69 5.97
C LEU A 108 1.99 -16.79 7.50
N PRO A 109 2.96 -17.31 8.28
CA PRO A 109 2.82 -17.44 9.73
C PRO A 109 2.50 -16.11 10.41
N LEU A 110 3.10 -15.01 9.94
CA LEU A 110 2.86 -13.67 10.48
C LEU A 110 1.42 -13.24 10.18
N ILE A 111 1.01 -13.32 8.92
CA ILE A 111 -0.32 -12.88 8.47
C ILE A 111 -1.42 -13.67 9.16
N GLU A 112 -1.24 -14.99 9.30
CA GLU A 112 -2.18 -15.82 10.03
C GLU A 112 -2.24 -15.49 11.52
N SER A 113 -1.11 -15.23 12.17
CA SER A 113 -1.08 -14.85 13.58
C SER A 113 -1.84 -13.52 13.83
N ILE A 114 -1.66 -12.53 12.94
CA ILE A 114 -2.39 -11.26 12.97
C ILE A 114 -3.90 -11.52 12.88
N ARG A 115 -4.32 -12.41 11.96
CA ARG A 115 -5.73 -12.77 11.76
C ARG A 115 -6.32 -13.53 12.93
N ALA A 116 -5.60 -14.52 13.46
CA ALA A 116 -6.05 -15.36 14.56
C ALA A 116 -6.21 -14.56 15.85
N ARG A 117 -5.28 -13.65 16.13
CA ARG A 117 -5.28 -12.81 17.33
C ARG A 117 -6.03 -11.49 17.14
N ARG A 118 -6.59 -11.24 15.95
CA ARG A 118 -7.31 -10.01 15.60
C ARG A 118 -6.53 -8.76 15.99
N TYR A 119 -5.24 -8.75 15.66
CA TYR A 119 -4.37 -7.63 16.00
C TYR A 119 -4.64 -6.46 15.02
N THR A 120 -5.60 -5.60 15.36
CA THR A 120 -6.12 -4.54 14.48
C THR A 120 -5.30 -3.25 14.50
N LEU A 121 -4.26 -3.17 15.33
CA LEU A 121 -3.44 -1.97 15.52
C LEU A 121 -2.39 -1.78 14.41
N ILE A 122 -2.27 -2.75 13.49
CA ILE A 122 -1.36 -2.66 12.34
C ILE A 122 -1.77 -1.52 11.39
N GLN A 123 -0.78 -0.69 11.06
CA GLN A 123 -0.90 0.43 10.13
C GLN A 123 0.08 0.29 8.97
N GLU A 124 1.26 -0.25 9.23
CA GLU A 124 2.34 -0.34 8.24
C GLU A 124 2.89 -1.76 8.21
N LEU A 125 3.04 -2.33 7.02
CA LEU A 125 3.63 -3.64 6.81
C LEU A 125 4.70 -3.56 5.74
N PHE A 126 5.94 -3.85 6.14
CA PHE A 126 7.11 -3.86 5.28
C PHE A 126 7.62 -5.28 5.19
N VAL A 127 7.69 -5.82 3.98
CA VAL A 127 8.22 -7.15 3.69
C VAL A 127 9.34 -6.95 2.68
N TRP A 128 10.56 -7.23 3.10
CA TRP A 128 11.75 -7.02 2.30
C TRP A 128 12.51 -8.34 2.17
N ASP A 129 13.08 -8.61 1.00
CA ASP A 129 13.93 -9.77 0.74
C ASP A 129 13.30 -11.09 1.23
N CYS A 130 12.03 -11.29 0.87
CA CYS A 130 11.26 -12.46 1.29
C CYS A 130 10.54 -13.01 0.06
N HIS A 131 10.73 -14.28 -0.26
CA HIS A 131 9.97 -14.91 -1.33
C HIS A 131 8.50 -14.99 -0.92
N VAL A 132 7.64 -14.38 -1.73
CA VAL A 132 6.21 -14.28 -1.47
C VAL A 132 5.46 -15.12 -2.50
N GLU A 133 4.88 -16.22 -2.05
CA GLU A 133 4.08 -17.11 -2.92
C GLU A 133 2.68 -16.53 -3.16
N ASN A 134 1.93 -17.11 -4.11
CA ASN A 134 0.58 -16.64 -4.41
C ASN A 134 -0.38 -16.78 -3.20
N ASP A 135 -0.23 -17.85 -2.42
CA ASP A 135 -1.04 -18.12 -1.23
C ASP A 135 -0.75 -17.09 -0.13
N ASP A 136 0.51 -16.67 0.03
CA ASP A 136 0.89 -15.55 0.89
C ASP A 136 0.17 -14.27 0.45
N MET A 137 0.11 -14.00 -0.86
CA MET A 137 -0.59 -12.83 -1.39
C MET A 137 -2.09 -12.87 -1.21
N VAL A 138 -2.73 -14.03 -1.31
CA VAL A 138 -4.15 -14.16 -0.99
C VAL A 138 -4.38 -13.85 0.49
N ALA A 139 -3.53 -14.37 1.38
CA ALA A 139 -3.64 -14.13 2.81
C ALA A 139 -3.41 -12.66 3.18
N LEU A 140 -2.35 -12.04 2.63
CA LEU A 140 -2.00 -10.63 2.84
C LEU A 140 -3.07 -9.70 2.30
N SER A 141 -3.45 -9.88 1.03
CA SER A 141 -4.44 -9.03 0.39
C SER A 141 -5.82 -9.13 1.08
N GLY A 142 -6.12 -10.28 1.71
CA GLY A 142 -7.28 -10.45 2.58
C GLY A 142 -7.28 -9.55 3.83
N LEU A 143 -6.12 -9.04 4.28
CA LEU A 143 -6.05 -8.02 5.34
C LEU A 143 -6.56 -6.66 4.84
N LEU A 144 -6.37 -6.35 3.55
CA LEU A 144 -6.71 -5.05 2.97
C LEU A 144 -8.22 -4.85 2.71
N ILE A 145 -8.97 -5.95 2.46
CA ILE A 145 -10.39 -5.89 2.07
C ILE A 145 -11.31 -5.68 3.27
N LYS A 146 -11.07 -6.41 4.37
CA LYS A 146 -12.09 -6.60 5.41
C LYS A 146 -12.38 -5.34 6.25
N GLY A 147 -11.62 -4.27 6.06
CA GLY A 147 -11.76 -3.01 6.81
C GLY A 147 -11.44 -3.14 8.31
N CYS A 148 -11.05 -4.34 8.77
CA CYS A 148 -10.67 -4.59 10.16
C CYS A 148 -9.28 -4.07 10.50
N TYR A 149 -8.43 -3.93 9.48
CA TYR A 149 -7.04 -3.49 9.62
C TYR A 149 -6.89 -2.16 8.89
N ALA A 150 -6.46 -1.14 9.59
CA ALA A 150 -6.27 0.21 9.04
C ALA A 150 -4.87 0.35 8.42
N ILE A 151 -4.50 -0.59 7.53
CA ILE A 151 -3.19 -0.57 6.88
C ILE A 151 -3.16 0.60 5.89
N THR A 152 -2.25 1.54 6.12
CA THR A 152 -2.03 2.75 5.33
C THR A 152 -0.85 2.63 4.39
N ARG A 153 0.18 1.86 4.77
CA ARG A 153 1.40 1.67 3.97
C ARG A 153 1.75 0.19 3.86
N LEU A 154 1.97 -0.26 2.64
CA LEU A 154 2.44 -1.60 2.32
C LEU A 154 3.69 -1.51 1.44
N GLU A 155 4.76 -2.15 1.88
CA GLU A 155 5.98 -2.30 1.09
C GLU A 155 6.29 -3.78 0.89
N LEU A 156 6.48 -4.15 -0.36
CA LEU A 156 6.95 -5.47 -0.77
C LEU A 156 8.20 -5.25 -1.63
N ILE A 157 9.38 -5.27 -1.02
CA ILE A 157 10.65 -4.93 -1.68
C ILE A 157 11.44 -6.21 -1.92
N ASP A 158 11.87 -6.43 -3.17
CA ASP A 158 12.62 -7.65 -3.55
C ASP A 158 11.91 -8.93 -3.06
N CYS A 159 10.62 -9.06 -3.36
CA CYS A 159 9.75 -10.14 -2.91
C CYS A 159 9.49 -11.22 -3.97
N PHE A 160 10.19 -11.15 -5.12
CA PHE A 160 10.02 -12.07 -6.25
C PHE A 160 8.56 -12.23 -6.69
N LEU A 161 7.84 -11.11 -6.81
CA LEU A 161 6.40 -11.12 -7.10
C LEU A 161 6.09 -11.45 -8.57
N ASP A 162 5.35 -12.53 -8.78
CA ASP A 162 4.81 -12.88 -10.10
C ASP A 162 3.62 -12.00 -10.51
N ALA A 163 3.34 -11.91 -11.82
CA ALA A 163 2.18 -11.20 -12.36
C ALA A 163 0.83 -11.65 -11.75
N LYS A 164 0.70 -12.95 -11.40
CA LYS A 164 -0.49 -13.48 -10.73
C LYS A 164 -0.61 -12.93 -9.30
N SER A 165 0.48 -12.88 -8.56
CA SER A 165 0.55 -12.35 -7.20
C SER A 165 0.24 -10.85 -7.17
N ILE A 166 0.78 -10.11 -8.15
CA ILE A 166 0.44 -8.70 -8.38
C ILE A 166 -1.06 -8.55 -8.65
N GLY A 167 -1.63 -9.35 -9.55
CA GLY A 167 -3.07 -9.33 -9.87
C GLY A 167 -3.95 -9.49 -8.64
N THR A 168 -3.64 -10.45 -7.76
CA THR A 168 -4.33 -10.65 -6.48
C THR A 168 -4.20 -9.45 -5.55
N LEU A 169 -3.00 -8.89 -5.44
CA LEU A 169 -2.74 -7.71 -4.59
C LEU A 169 -3.54 -6.50 -5.05
N VAL A 170 -3.50 -6.18 -6.35
CA VAL A 170 -4.12 -4.95 -6.88
C VAL A 170 -5.64 -5.00 -6.89
N ALA A 171 -6.24 -6.18 -7.11
CA ALA A 171 -7.69 -6.36 -7.06
C ALA A 171 -8.26 -5.96 -5.68
N ASN A 172 -7.53 -6.32 -4.63
CA ASN A 172 -7.92 -6.04 -3.24
C ASN A 172 -7.48 -4.66 -2.77
N THR A 173 -6.37 -4.15 -3.31
CA THR A 173 -5.93 -2.76 -3.09
C THR A 173 -6.92 -1.76 -3.65
N ALA A 174 -7.50 -2.03 -4.83
CA ALA A 174 -8.46 -1.13 -5.48
C ALA A 174 -9.73 -0.88 -4.65
N VAL A 175 -10.13 -1.83 -3.82
CA VAL A 175 -11.29 -1.71 -2.91
C VAL A 175 -10.91 -1.27 -1.50
N SER A 176 -9.61 -1.25 -1.17
CA SER A 176 -9.14 -0.82 0.13
C SER A 176 -9.41 0.66 0.35
N LYS A 177 -9.95 0.99 1.53
CA LYS A 177 -10.25 2.38 1.93
C LYS A 177 -9.15 3.01 2.78
N SER A 178 -8.22 2.20 3.30
CA SER A 178 -7.17 2.64 4.22
C SER A 178 -5.82 2.78 3.54
N LEU A 179 -5.50 1.96 2.53
CA LEU A 179 -4.18 1.99 1.90
C LEU A 179 -3.97 3.33 1.18
N ARG A 180 -2.84 3.98 1.44
CA ARG A 180 -2.41 5.27 0.87
C ARG A 180 -1.11 5.13 0.12
N GLU A 181 -0.22 4.27 0.60
CA GLU A 181 1.13 4.10 0.07
C GLU A 181 1.38 2.62 -0.27
N LEU A 182 1.81 2.37 -1.51
CA LEU A 182 2.19 1.05 -2.00
C LEU A 182 3.58 1.14 -2.65
N CYS A 183 4.53 0.37 -2.13
CA CYS A 183 5.87 0.25 -2.70
C CYS A 183 6.11 -1.20 -3.13
N LEU A 184 6.49 -1.39 -4.39
CA LEU A 184 6.79 -2.70 -4.99
C LEU A 184 8.20 -2.73 -5.59
N ASP A 185 9.11 -1.92 -5.06
CA ASP A 185 10.46 -1.75 -5.60
C ASP A 185 11.23 -3.08 -5.67
N PHE A 186 12.16 -3.17 -6.63
CA PHE A 186 13.02 -4.33 -6.86
C PHE A 186 12.28 -5.65 -7.13
N ASN A 187 11.02 -5.60 -7.58
CA ASN A 187 10.33 -6.77 -8.11
C ASN A 187 10.35 -6.74 -9.65
N GLU A 188 10.69 -7.86 -10.29
CA GLU A 188 10.66 -8.00 -11.76
C GLU A 188 9.23 -8.06 -12.32
N ILE A 189 8.49 -6.95 -12.19
CA ILE A 189 7.10 -6.81 -12.63
C ILE A 189 7.01 -6.91 -14.16
N GLY A 190 7.95 -6.26 -14.85
CA GLY A 190 7.99 -6.21 -16.31
C GLY A 190 6.74 -5.58 -16.94
N GLU A 191 6.61 -5.75 -18.26
CA GLU A 191 5.49 -5.18 -19.01
C GLU A 191 4.15 -5.87 -18.68
N SER A 192 4.15 -7.20 -18.57
CA SER A 192 2.94 -7.99 -18.30
C SER A 192 2.37 -7.70 -16.91
N GLY A 193 3.22 -7.67 -15.88
CA GLY A 193 2.83 -7.31 -14.52
C GLY A 193 2.36 -5.86 -14.43
N CYS A 194 3.00 -4.93 -15.15
CA CYS A 194 2.59 -3.52 -15.16
C CYS A 194 1.18 -3.35 -15.73
N ARG A 195 0.86 -4.06 -16.81
CA ARG A 195 -0.49 -4.04 -17.40
C ARG A 195 -1.55 -4.56 -16.43
N VAL A 196 -1.28 -5.69 -15.77
CA VAL A 196 -2.18 -6.27 -14.75
C VAL A 196 -2.38 -5.29 -13.59
N MET A 197 -1.28 -4.69 -13.11
CA MET A 197 -1.29 -3.73 -12.03
C MET A 197 -2.12 -2.50 -12.35
N CYS A 198 -1.88 -1.86 -13.51
CA CYS A 198 -2.61 -0.67 -13.92
C CYS A 198 -4.12 -0.94 -14.06
N ASN A 199 -4.49 -2.06 -14.69
CA ASN A 199 -5.90 -2.45 -14.81
C ASN A 199 -6.57 -2.69 -13.45
N GLY A 200 -5.86 -3.31 -12.51
CA GLY A 200 -6.39 -3.54 -11.16
C GLY A 200 -6.53 -2.25 -10.37
N LEU A 201 -5.50 -1.39 -10.39
CA LEU A 201 -5.46 -0.15 -9.63
C LEU A 201 -6.33 0.98 -10.22
N ALA A 202 -6.83 0.85 -11.45
CA ALA A 202 -7.70 1.85 -12.10
C ALA A 202 -8.94 2.25 -11.27
N LYS A 203 -9.41 1.37 -10.37
CA LYS A 203 -10.56 1.65 -9.48
C LYS A 203 -10.14 2.15 -8.09
N SER A 204 -8.84 2.26 -7.82
CA SER A 204 -8.33 2.73 -6.54
C SER A 204 -8.64 4.21 -6.34
N ARG A 205 -9.35 4.52 -5.25
CA ARG A 205 -9.73 5.89 -4.89
C ARG A 205 -8.89 6.50 -3.78
N PHE A 206 -8.06 5.67 -3.14
CA PHE A 206 -7.41 6.02 -1.89
C PHE A 206 -5.89 5.93 -1.96
N LEU A 207 -5.33 5.20 -2.93
CA LEU A 207 -3.88 5.14 -3.12
C LEU A 207 -3.38 6.49 -3.64
N VAL A 208 -2.42 7.09 -2.93
CA VAL A 208 -1.83 8.40 -3.22
C VAL A 208 -0.39 8.26 -3.70
N HIS A 209 0.33 7.28 -3.16
CA HIS A 209 1.75 7.05 -3.44
C HIS A 209 1.96 5.64 -4.00
N LEU A 210 2.65 5.57 -5.13
CA LEU A 210 3.04 4.33 -5.79
C LEU A 210 4.54 4.38 -6.14
N SER A 211 5.32 3.44 -5.61
CA SER A 211 6.74 3.27 -5.95
C SER A 211 6.97 1.95 -6.69
N LEU A 212 7.69 2.04 -7.81
CA LEU A 212 8.01 0.95 -8.72
C LEU A 212 9.47 1.04 -9.17
N CYS A 213 10.39 1.29 -8.25
CA CYS A 213 11.81 1.43 -8.59
C CYS A 213 12.41 0.08 -8.98
N PHE A 214 13.26 0.06 -10.02
CA PHE A 214 13.96 -1.14 -10.49
C PHE A 214 13.01 -2.32 -10.76
N CYS A 215 11.85 -2.06 -11.36
CA CYS A 215 10.80 -3.06 -11.60
C CYS A 215 10.83 -3.70 -13.00
N GLY A 216 11.87 -3.43 -13.79
CA GLY A 216 12.00 -3.93 -15.15
C GLY A 216 10.95 -3.35 -16.11
N LEU A 217 10.43 -2.14 -15.84
CA LEU A 217 9.41 -1.52 -16.68
C LEU A 217 10.00 -1.07 -18.02
N THR A 218 9.25 -1.32 -19.10
CA THR A 218 9.61 -0.96 -20.48
C THR A 218 8.89 0.30 -20.93
N LYS A 219 9.27 0.87 -22.08
CA LYS A 219 8.63 2.06 -22.66
C LYS A 219 7.11 2.00 -22.78
N GLN A 220 6.54 0.82 -23.05
CA GLN A 220 5.09 0.65 -23.16
C GLN A 220 4.35 0.92 -21.84
N CYS A 221 5.03 0.70 -20.71
CA CYS A 221 4.49 0.93 -19.37
C CYS A 221 4.18 2.42 -19.12
N GLY A 222 4.90 3.33 -19.76
CA GLY A 222 4.70 4.78 -19.61
C GLY A 222 3.28 5.23 -19.93
N LEU A 223 2.68 4.69 -21.00
CA LEU A 223 1.30 5.00 -21.37
C LEU A 223 0.29 4.49 -20.32
N TRP A 224 0.47 3.26 -19.83
CA TRP A 224 -0.44 2.67 -18.85
C TRP A 224 -0.36 3.36 -17.49
N LEU A 225 0.85 3.68 -17.04
CA LEU A 225 1.07 4.43 -15.81
C LEU A 225 0.50 5.85 -15.92
N GLY A 226 0.63 6.50 -17.09
CA GLY A 226 0.03 7.82 -17.33
C GLY A 226 -1.49 7.80 -17.24
N ASN A 227 -2.13 6.82 -17.86
CA ASN A 227 -3.58 6.64 -17.72
C ASN A 227 -3.97 6.33 -16.28
N LEU A 228 -3.23 5.46 -15.59
CA LEU A 228 -3.48 5.12 -14.20
C LEU A 228 -3.47 6.36 -13.30
N VAL A 229 -2.43 7.20 -13.39
CA VAL A 229 -2.33 8.41 -12.57
C VAL A 229 -3.40 9.44 -12.94
N ALA A 230 -3.71 9.57 -14.24
CA ALA A 230 -4.76 10.47 -14.71
C ALA A 230 -6.17 10.08 -14.21
N GLU A 231 -6.44 8.77 -14.04
CA GLU A 231 -7.76 8.26 -13.67
C GLU A 231 -7.94 8.03 -12.15
N THR A 232 -6.86 8.09 -11.37
CA THR A 232 -6.87 7.72 -9.94
C THR A 232 -6.44 8.87 -9.01
N ALA A 233 -6.45 8.59 -7.70
CA ALA A 233 -6.02 9.53 -6.67
C ALA A 233 -4.49 9.60 -6.48
N ILE A 234 -3.71 8.89 -7.30
CA ILE A 234 -2.25 8.87 -7.19
C ILE A 234 -1.70 10.28 -7.48
N ARG A 235 -0.79 10.74 -6.62
CA ARG A 235 -0.12 12.03 -6.70
C ARG A 235 1.40 11.90 -6.71
N GLU A 236 1.92 10.82 -6.15
CA GLU A 236 3.34 10.52 -6.14
C GLU A 236 3.57 9.19 -6.84
N LEU A 237 4.34 9.22 -7.93
CA LEU A 237 4.74 8.05 -8.70
C LEU A 237 6.27 8.06 -8.82
N ILE A 238 6.93 7.03 -8.27
CA ILE A 238 8.39 6.88 -8.30
C ILE A 238 8.74 5.71 -9.23
N LEU A 239 9.57 5.96 -10.24
CA LEU A 239 9.89 5.01 -11.33
C LEU A 239 11.41 4.87 -11.55
N ASP A 240 12.22 5.16 -10.54
CA ASP A 240 13.67 5.20 -10.68
C ASP A 240 14.24 3.82 -11.06
N GLY A 241 15.29 3.80 -11.90
CA GLY A 241 15.95 2.55 -12.27
C GLY A 241 15.17 1.65 -13.25
N ASN A 242 14.19 2.19 -13.98
CA ASN A 242 13.46 1.48 -15.04
C ASN A 242 13.90 1.87 -16.45
N TYR A 243 13.53 1.06 -17.44
CA TYR A 243 13.87 1.23 -18.85
C TYR A 243 12.68 1.79 -19.66
N LEU A 244 12.10 2.90 -19.19
CA LEU A 244 10.99 3.58 -19.88
C LEU A 244 11.43 4.25 -21.19
N GLU A 245 12.72 4.54 -21.33
CA GLU A 245 13.27 5.34 -22.44
C GLU A 245 12.61 6.73 -22.56
N ALA A 246 13.08 7.55 -23.52
CA ALA A 246 12.46 8.84 -23.78
C ALA A 246 11.00 8.67 -24.26
N GLU A 247 10.73 7.65 -25.07
CA GLU A 247 9.40 7.37 -25.62
C GLU A 247 8.35 7.11 -24.54
N GLY A 248 8.66 6.25 -23.55
CA GLY A 248 7.75 5.94 -22.46
C GLY A 248 7.53 7.12 -21.52
N THR A 249 8.58 7.90 -21.23
CA THR A 249 8.46 9.11 -20.41
C THR A 249 7.61 10.19 -21.10
N ILE A 250 7.77 10.37 -22.41
CA ILE A 250 6.92 11.31 -23.18
C ILE A 250 5.46 10.87 -23.16
N ALA A 251 5.19 9.57 -23.36
CA ALA A 251 3.83 9.03 -23.29
C ALA A 251 3.20 9.25 -21.91
N LEU A 252 3.95 8.99 -20.83
CA LEU A 252 3.53 9.25 -19.44
C LEU A 252 3.19 10.73 -19.24
N LEU A 253 4.10 11.64 -19.57
CA LEU A 253 3.93 13.07 -19.38
C LEU A 253 2.81 13.66 -20.23
N SER A 254 2.64 13.18 -21.47
CA SER A 254 1.54 13.62 -22.35
C SER A 254 0.18 13.30 -21.72
N ARG A 255 -0.02 12.09 -21.17
CA ARG A 255 -1.27 11.74 -20.49
C ARG A 255 -1.52 12.58 -19.25
N LEU A 256 -0.48 12.88 -18.48
CA LEU A 256 -0.60 13.74 -17.30
C LEU A 256 -0.95 15.17 -17.67
N SER A 257 -0.36 15.71 -18.73
CA SER A 257 -0.68 17.05 -19.26
C SER A 257 -2.14 17.12 -19.71
N ASP A 258 -2.58 16.15 -20.52
CA ASP A 258 -3.96 16.08 -21.03
C ASP A 258 -4.98 16.04 -19.88
N ALA A 259 -4.67 15.28 -18.81
CA ALA A 259 -5.51 15.17 -17.63
C ALA A 259 -5.54 16.47 -16.81
N ALA A 260 -4.39 17.12 -16.62
CA ALA A 260 -4.29 18.39 -15.91
C ALA A 260 -5.05 19.51 -16.62
N ASP A 261 -4.96 19.59 -17.94
CA ASP A 261 -5.69 20.57 -18.75
C ASP A 261 -7.21 20.37 -18.65
N LYS A 262 -7.66 19.12 -18.72
CA LYS A 262 -9.07 18.77 -18.55
C LYS A 262 -9.59 19.11 -17.16
N GLU A 263 -8.88 18.74 -16.10
CA GLU A 263 -9.24 19.10 -14.74
C GLU A 263 -9.27 20.63 -14.54
N GLY A 264 -8.32 21.35 -15.15
CA GLY A 264 -8.26 22.81 -15.11
C GLY A 264 -9.50 23.45 -15.75
N PHE A 265 -9.90 22.96 -16.92
CA PHE A 265 -11.12 23.41 -17.61
C PHE A 265 -12.38 23.14 -16.78
N GLU A 266 -12.54 21.93 -16.26
CA GLU A 266 -13.69 21.54 -15.44
C GLU A 266 -13.81 22.40 -14.17
N ARG A 267 -12.69 22.64 -13.48
CA ARG A 267 -12.65 23.52 -12.30
C ARG A 267 -13.04 24.96 -12.64
N ALA A 268 -12.54 25.50 -13.76
CA ALA A 268 -12.89 26.85 -14.20
C ALA A 268 -14.39 26.98 -14.53
N GLU A 269 -14.96 25.98 -15.21
CA GLU A 269 -16.40 25.95 -15.49
C GLU A 269 -17.25 25.87 -14.21
N GLU A 270 -16.86 25.04 -13.25
CA GLU A 270 -17.56 24.94 -11.97
C GLU A 270 -17.55 26.26 -11.20
N ILE A 271 -16.41 26.95 -11.17
CA ILE A 271 -16.29 28.25 -10.52
C ILE A 271 -17.23 29.26 -11.19
N ARG A 272 -17.26 29.30 -12.53
CA ARG A 272 -18.16 30.16 -13.29
C ARG A 272 -19.64 29.87 -12.98
N LYS A 273 -20.04 28.60 -12.96
CA LYS A 273 -21.42 28.19 -12.62
C LYS A 273 -21.79 28.60 -11.19
N LYS A 274 -20.89 28.40 -10.22
CA LYS A 274 -21.09 28.81 -8.82
C LYS A 274 -21.23 30.33 -8.69
N GLN A 275 -20.43 31.11 -9.41
CA GLN A 275 -20.51 32.58 -9.41
C GLN A 275 -21.85 33.08 -9.95
N LEU A 276 -22.30 32.54 -11.10
CA LEU A 276 -23.61 32.88 -11.69
C LEU A 276 -24.76 32.54 -10.73
N ALA A 277 -24.72 31.36 -10.10
CA ALA A 277 -25.74 30.95 -9.13
C ALA A 277 -25.78 31.88 -7.89
N VAL A 278 -24.62 32.33 -7.41
CA VAL A 278 -24.53 33.31 -6.31
C VAL A 278 -25.09 34.66 -6.74
N GLU A 279 -24.82 35.11 -7.96
CA GLU A 279 -25.36 36.35 -8.50
C GLU A 279 -26.89 36.31 -8.65
N GLU A 280 -27.43 35.21 -9.19
CA GLU A 280 -28.86 34.97 -9.27
C GLU A 280 -29.53 34.92 -7.89
N ALA A 281 -28.89 34.26 -6.91
CA ALA A 281 -29.40 34.21 -5.54
C ALA A 281 -29.41 35.61 -4.88
N LYS A 282 -28.40 36.43 -5.14
CA LYS A 282 -28.37 37.85 -4.70
C LYS A 282 -29.51 38.63 -5.35
N LYS A 283 -29.70 38.50 -6.67
CA LYS A 283 -30.81 39.13 -7.42
C LYS A 283 -32.18 38.73 -6.86
N ARG A 284 -32.37 37.44 -6.50
CA ARG A 284 -33.60 36.94 -5.85
C ARG A 284 -33.85 37.56 -4.48
N LYS A 285 -32.80 37.77 -3.67
CA LYS A 285 -32.91 38.39 -2.34
C LYS A 285 -33.10 39.91 -2.38
N SER A 286 -32.61 40.58 -3.41
CA SER A 286 -32.75 42.04 -3.59
C SER A 286 -34.10 42.46 -4.22
N LEU A 287 -34.96 41.51 -4.61
CA LEU A 287 -36.30 41.83 -5.12
C LEU A 287 -37.20 42.36 -3.99
N PRO A 288 -37.76 43.57 -4.11
CA PRO A 288 -38.62 44.17 -3.07
C PRO A 288 -39.86 43.31 -2.78
N SER A 289 -40.20 43.16 -1.49
CA SER A 289 -41.40 42.43 -1.01
C SER A 289 -42.71 42.89 -1.68
N ASP A 290 -42.76 44.14 -2.14
CA ASP A 290 -43.97 44.75 -2.72
C ASP A 290 -44.31 44.23 -4.13
N LYS A 291 -43.34 43.70 -4.88
CA LYS A 291 -43.63 43.08 -6.19
C LYS A 291 -44.40 41.76 -6.07
N TRP A 292 -44.17 41.00 -4.99
CA TRP A 292 -44.89 39.75 -4.73
C TRP A 292 -46.36 40.03 -4.38
N LYS A 293 -46.61 41.11 -3.62
CA LYS A 293 -47.98 41.56 -3.32
C LYS A 293 -48.69 41.99 -4.60
N SER A 294 -48.06 42.76 -5.47
CA SER A 294 -48.66 43.19 -6.74
C SER A 294 -48.94 42.03 -7.69
N CYS A 295 -48.01 41.08 -7.84
CA CYS A 295 -48.21 39.92 -8.72
C CYS A 295 -49.25 38.94 -8.16
N ALA A 296 -49.26 38.71 -6.84
CA ALA A 296 -50.25 37.86 -6.19
C ALA A 296 -51.65 38.51 -6.17
N LEU A 297 -51.75 39.82 -5.97
CA LEU A 297 -53.01 40.58 -6.08
C LEU A 297 -53.54 40.56 -7.51
N GLN A 298 -52.68 40.69 -8.51
CA GLN A 298 -53.08 40.64 -9.91
C GLN A 298 -53.58 39.24 -10.31
N TYR A 299 -52.91 38.17 -9.86
CA TYR A 299 -53.37 36.79 -10.05
C TYR A 299 -54.68 36.50 -9.30
N LEU A 300 -54.84 36.98 -8.06
CA LEU A 300 -56.09 36.86 -7.30
C LEU A 300 -57.24 37.66 -7.96
N MET A 301 -56.98 38.87 -8.45
CA MET A 301 -57.97 39.69 -9.15
C MET A 301 -58.41 39.06 -10.48
N GLU A 302 -57.49 38.47 -11.25
CA GLU A 302 -57.83 37.73 -12.48
C GLU A 302 -58.64 36.46 -12.18
N THR A 303 -58.33 35.77 -11.08
CA THR A 303 -59.07 34.56 -10.65
C THR A 303 -60.48 34.92 -10.13
N ILE A 304 -60.62 36.03 -9.39
CA ILE A 304 -61.93 36.52 -8.90
C ILE A 304 -62.76 37.14 -10.03
N GLY A 305 -62.13 37.82 -11.00
CA GLY A 305 -62.81 38.42 -12.14
C GLY A 305 -63.44 37.41 -13.11
N SER A 306 -62.89 36.20 -13.20
CA SER A 306 -63.47 35.10 -13.99
C SER A 306 -64.57 34.33 -13.26
N SER A 307 -64.74 34.53 -11.94
CA SER A 307 -65.73 33.83 -11.11
C SER A 307 -66.57 34.83 -10.33
N GLY A 308 -67.43 35.57 -11.04
CA GLY A 308 -68.29 36.63 -10.49
C GLY A 308 -69.12 36.24 -9.27
N ARG A 309 -68.57 36.45 -8.07
CA ARG A 309 -69.28 36.39 -6.78
C ARG A 309 -68.83 37.54 -5.89
N THR A 310 -69.81 38.32 -5.44
CA THR A 310 -69.70 39.50 -4.57
C THR A 310 -69.22 39.13 -3.16
N LEU A 311 -68.12 39.75 -2.71
CA LEU A 311 -67.57 39.69 -1.35
C LEU A 311 -68.48 40.42 -0.33
N ARG A 312 -69.51 39.74 0.18
CA ARG A 312 -70.33 40.23 1.32
C ARG A 312 -70.53 39.22 2.46
N GLN A 313 -69.72 38.18 2.56
CA GLN A 313 -69.92 37.12 3.57
C GLN A 313 -68.64 36.57 4.22
N LEU A 314 -67.66 37.43 4.56
CA LEU A 314 -66.50 37.01 5.36
C LEU A 314 -66.18 37.95 6.55
N CYS A 315 -67.20 38.61 7.10
CA CYS A 315 -67.12 39.26 8.42
C CYS A 315 -68.47 39.14 9.15
N SER A 316 -68.71 37.96 9.72
CA SER A 316 -69.62 37.68 10.84
C SER A 316 -69.29 36.29 11.37
#